data_AF-A0A849US97-F1
#
_entry.id   AF-A0A849US97-F1
#
_cell.length_a   1.000
_cell.length_b   1.000
_cell.length_c   1.000
_cell.angle_alpha   90.00
_cell.angle_beta   90.00
_cell.angle_gamma   90.00
#
_symmetry.space_group_name_H-M   'P 1'
#
loop_
_entity.id
_entity.type
_entity.pdbx_description
1 polymer ?
#
loop_
_entity_poly.entity_id
_entity_poly.type
_entity_poly.pdbx_seq_one_letter_code
_entity_poly.pdbx_strand_id
1 'polypeptide(L)'
;MSKDKKLAQVLHFDLQGKRDFKYDFLNENSLASIAWNKLEPKAPNYFLVKKDFDESGVYEKGFKMDELFVLNSVGFVTSKDAFLIDFKSEKLIEKQIDIYNIDLSNQEFNDIYKLESKYFNVIDARKKAILEKSSVIINFFYRPMDVRYILYEKHFLERNRFNVLKHIIKKENFALVCSKQSTRKEIDNIQIVNSPIELKFNSHDRNSNIFPLYLYPDNNKQQTIDQSNDRKPNLNIEIVNEIAKKIGLTFTIEKETTKATFAPIDILDYIYAVLHSPNYREKYKEFLKIDFPRVPYPIDANTFWQLVALGSEIRQIHLLESPTVEKYITQYPIDGDNVVTKPKYENGKVFINDTQYFDNVPEVAWTFFIGGYQPAQKWLKDRKERTLEFDDILHYQKIIVALTQTDKLMTKINGIDIEAK
;
A
#
# COMPACT_ATOMS: atom_id res chain seq x y z
N MET A 1 25.99 -39.60 -26.35
CA MET A 1 25.17 -39.71 -25.12
C MET A 1 25.77 -38.77 -24.08
N SER A 2 25.09 -37.66 -23.79
CA SER A 2 25.51 -36.69 -22.78
C SER A 2 25.45 -37.37 -21.40
N LYS A 3 26.56 -37.40 -20.65
CA LYS A 3 26.53 -37.77 -19.23
C LYS A 3 25.44 -36.94 -18.54
N ASP A 4 24.51 -37.59 -17.85
CA ASP A 4 23.50 -36.92 -17.02
C ASP A 4 24.20 -35.90 -16.11
N LYS A 5 24.04 -34.62 -16.44
CA LYS A 5 24.58 -33.53 -15.63
C LYS A 5 23.79 -33.49 -14.33
N LYS A 6 24.34 -34.09 -13.27
CA LYS A 6 23.79 -33.95 -11.91
C LYS A 6 24.01 -32.52 -11.41
N LEU A 7 23.05 -32.01 -10.65
CA LEU A 7 23.18 -30.71 -9.99
C LEU A 7 24.37 -30.75 -9.01
N ALA A 8 25.07 -29.62 -8.87
CA ALA A 8 26.14 -29.46 -7.89
C ALA A 8 25.57 -29.45 -6.47
N GLN A 9 26.37 -29.88 -5.50
CA GLN A 9 26.05 -29.72 -4.09
C GLN A 9 26.21 -28.25 -3.69
N VAL A 10 25.20 -27.71 -3.01
CA VAL A 10 25.23 -26.34 -2.46
C VAL A 10 25.33 -26.43 -0.94
N LEU A 11 26.32 -25.76 -0.38
CA LEU A 11 26.61 -25.67 1.05
C LEU A 11 26.51 -24.20 1.49
N HIS A 12 25.84 -23.94 2.60
CA HIS A 12 25.49 -22.59 3.04
C HIS A 12 25.72 -22.40 4.55
N PHE A 13 26.27 -21.26 4.94
CA PHE A 13 26.45 -20.86 6.34
C PHE A 13 26.28 -19.34 6.48
N ASP A 14 25.47 -18.90 7.44
CA ASP A 14 25.23 -17.48 7.74
C ASP A 14 26.11 -17.03 8.90
N LEU A 15 27.07 -16.14 8.63
CA LEU A 15 27.87 -15.48 9.67
C LEU A 15 27.30 -14.09 9.99
N GLN A 16 26.51 -14.01 11.07
CA GLN A 16 25.89 -12.76 11.54
C GLN A 16 26.51 -12.32 12.88
N GLY A 17 26.69 -11.01 13.07
CA GLY A 17 27.30 -10.47 14.28
C GLY A 17 28.06 -9.16 14.05
N LYS A 18 28.67 -8.64 15.11
CA LYS A 18 29.56 -7.46 15.05
C LYS A 18 30.83 -7.78 14.27
N ARG A 19 31.52 -6.72 13.84
CA ARG A 19 32.74 -6.83 13.03
C ARG A 19 33.80 -7.72 13.68
N ASP A 20 34.11 -7.50 14.96
CA ASP A 20 35.20 -8.21 15.65
C ASP A 20 34.90 -9.71 15.77
N PHE A 21 33.68 -10.07 16.16
CA PHE A 21 33.21 -11.47 16.15
C PHE A 21 33.38 -12.15 14.79
N LYS A 22 33.14 -11.43 13.68
CA LYS A 22 33.33 -11.99 12.33
C LYS A 22 34.81 -12.20 12.02
N TYR A 23 35.69 -11.31 12.47
CA TYR A 23 37.13 -11.49 12.30
C TYR A 23 37.65 -12.66 13.11
N ASP A 24 37.25 -12.76 14.38
CA ASP A 24 37.62 -13.88 15.25
C ASP A 24 37.18 -15.20 14.61
N PHE A 25 35.92 -15.29 14.18
CA PHE A 25 35.41 -16.47 13.47
C PHE A 25 36.24 -16.83 12.23
N LEU A 26 36.59 -15.85 11.39
CA LEU A 26 37.38 -16.08 10.17
C LEU A 26 38.84 -16.45 10.44
N ASN A 27 39.42 -15.97 11.55
CA ASN A 27 40.78 -16.32 11.95
C ASN A 27 40.85 -17.73 12.56
N GLU A 28 39.80 -18.13 13.28
CA GLU A 28 39.71 -19.42 13.96
C GLU A 28 39.20 -20.56 13.08
N ASN A 29 38.54 -20.25 11.94
CA ASN A 29 37.91 -21.23 11.07
C ASN A 29 38.49 -21.25 9.65
N SER A 30 38.43 -22.42 9.03
CA SER A 30 38.66 -22.61 7.59
C SER A 30 37.40 -23.13 6.91
N LEU A 31 37.38 -23.20 5.58
CA LEU A 31 36.25 -23.79 4.85
C LEU A 31 35.94 -25.23 5.30
N ALA A 32 36.93 -25.97 5.81
CA ALA A 32 36.74 -27.34 6.29
C ALA A 32 36.15 -27.41 7.70
N SER A 33 36.33 -26.38 8.54
CA SER A 33 35.81 -26.37 9.92
C SER A 33 34.41 -25.77 10.05
N ILE A 34 33.92 -25.08 9.00
CA ILE A 34 32.58 -24.51 9.00
C ILE A 34 31.52 -25.63 8.98
N ALA A 35 30.57 -25.56 9.90
CA ALA A 35 29.40 -26.41 9.93
C ALA A 35 28.39 -26.00 8.84
N TRP A 36 28.63 -26.45 7.61
CA TRP A 36 27.80 -26.11 6.46
C TRP A 36 26.39 -26.73 6.53
N ASN A 37 25.38 -25.93 6.17
CA ASN A 37 24.04 -26.43 5.87
C ASN A 37 24.01 -26.86 4.40
N LYS A 38 23.76 -28.14 4.15
CA LYS A 38 23.50 -28.62 2.79
C LYS A 38 22.11 -28.14 2.34
N LEU A 39 22.05 -27.46 1.19
CA LEU A 39 20.81 -27.02 0.59
C LEU A 39 20.33 -28.03 -0.46
N GLU A 40 19.01 -28.07 -0.67
CA GLU A 40 18.38 -28.78 -1.77
C GLU A 40 17.89 -27.77 -2.81
N PRO A 41 18.62 -27.56 -3.92
CA PRO A 41 18.19 -26.65 -4.97
C PRO A 41 16.93 -27.20 -5.65
N LYS A 42 15.78 -26.57 -5.41
CA LYS A 42 14.49 -26.94 -6.01
C LYS A 42 14.06 -25.90 -7.04
N ALA A 43 13.62 -26.38 -8.20
CA ALA A 43 13.00 -25.54 -9.23
C ALA A 43 11.72 -24.88 -8.69
N PRO A 44 11.30 -23.72 -9.25
CA PRO A 44 11.94 -22.98 -10.33
C PRO A 44 13.06 -22.03 -9.85
N ASN A 45 13.12 -21.74 -8.55
CA ASN A 45 13.91 -20.62 -8.03
C ASN A 45 15.35 -20.99 -7.65
N TYR A 46 15.61 -22.26 -7.29
CA TYR A 46 16.92 -22.76 -6.89
C TYR A 46 17.60 -21.89 -5.81
N PHE A 47 16.89 -21.60 -4.71
CA PHE A 47 17.39 -20.72 -3.66
C PHE A 47 18.72 -21.19 -3.07
N LEU A 48 19.66 -20.24 -2.90
CA LEU A 48 20.98 -20.45 -2.31
C LEU A 48 21.01 -20.16 -0.80
N VAL A 49 19.84 -20.15 -0.18
CA VAL A 49 19.63 -20.04 1.27
C VAL A 49 18.58 -21.07 1.67
N LYS A 50 18.57 -21.51 2.92
CA LYS A 50 17.53 -22.42 3.41
C LYS A 50 16.18 -21.71 3.40
N LYS A 51 15.19 -22.32 2.77
CA LYS A 51 13.81 -21.86 2.71
C LYS A 51 12.90 -22.99 3.18
N ASP A 52 11.82 -22.61 3.85
CA ASP A 52 10.74 -23.50 4.21
C ASP A 52 9.61 -23.32 3.19
N PHE A 53 9.31 -24.39 2.47
CA PHE A 53 8.25 -24.44 1.46
C PHE A 53 7.30 -25.62 1.70
N ASP A 54 7.26 -26.19 2.90
CA ASP A 54 6.46 -27.38 3.19
C ASP A 54 4.96 -27.14 2.93
N GLU A 55 4.53 -25.89 3.06
CA GLU A 55 3.15 -25.44 2.85
C GLU A 55 2.81 -25.08 1.39
N SER A 56 3.71 -25.31 0.42
CA SER A 56 3.51 -24.85 -0.97
C SER A 56 2.26 -25.45 -1.61
N GLY A 57 2.00 -26.74 -1.37
CA GLY A 57 0.86 -27.44 -1.94
C GLY A 57 -0.50 -26.94 -1.43
N VAL A 58 -0.57 -26.33 -0.25
CA VAL A 58 -1.79 -25.68 0.26
C VAL A 58 -1.87 -24.26 -0.28
N TYR A 59 -0.78 -23.49 -0.19
CA TYR A 59 -0.72 -22.10 -0.64
C TYR A 59 -1.07 -21.93 -2.13
N GLU A 60 -0.56 -22.82 -2.99
CA GLU A 60 -0.77 -22.77 -4.44
C GLU A 60 -2.21 -23.04 -4.87
N LYS A 61 -3.06 -23.63 -4.00
CA LYS A 61 -4.49 -23.82 -4.25
C LYS A 61 -5.29 -22.52 -4.14
N GLY A 62 -4.72 -21.48 -3.51
CA GLY A 62 -5.32 -20.15 -3.45
C GLY A 62 -5.21 -19.39 -4.78
N PHE A 63 -6.14 -18.47 -5.01
CA PHE A 63 -6.10 -17.60 -6.19
C PHE A 63 -5.12 -16.43 -5.96
N LYS A 64 -4.33 -16.08 -6.98
CA LYS A 64 -3.32 -15.03 -6.88
C LYS A 64 -3.89 -13.65 -7.20
N MET A 65 -3.37 -12.58 -6.58
CA MET A 65 -3.91 -11.23 -6.82
C MET A 65 -3.79 -10.76 -8.29
N ASP A 66 -2.69 -11.03 -8.98
CA ASP A 66 -2.51 -10.70 -10.40
C ASP A 66 -3.19 -11.69 -11.36
N GLU A 67 -3.75 -12.79 -10.85
CA GLU A 67 -4.65 -13.69 -11.59
C GLU A 67 -6.12 -13.26 -11.43
N LEU A 68 -6.49 -12.77 -10.24
CA LEU A 68 -7.83 -12.24 -9.95
C LEU A 68 -8.05 -10.87 -10.58
N PHE A 69 -7.13 -9.92 -10.40
CA PHE A 69 -7.29 -8.57 -10.94
C PHE A 69 -6.64 -8.45 -12.32
N VAL A 70 -7.47 -8.28 -13.35
CA VAL A 70 -7.04 -8.31 -14.76
C VAL A 70 -6.13 -7.12 -15.10
N LEU A 71 -6.40 -5.94 -14.55
CA LEU A 71 -5.62 -4.73 -14.76
C LEU A 71 -4.97 -4.25 -13.45
N ASN A 72 -3.66 -4.02 -13.47
CA ASN A 72 -2.94 -3.41 -12.36
C ASN A 72 -1.73 -2.62 -12.84
N SER A 73 -1.18 -1.78 -11.97
CA SER A 73 0.10 -1.12 -12.22
C SER A 73 0.81 -0.86 -10.91
N VAL A 74 2.00 -0.27 -10.99
CA VAL A 74 2.61 0.38 -9.83
C VAL A 74 2.07 1.80 -9.65
N GLY A 75 2.31 2.41 -8.50
CA GLY A 75 2.05 3.83 -8.28
C GLY A 75 2.78 4.76 -9.26
N PHE A 76 2.35 6.02 -9.32
CA PHE A 76 3.00 7.02 -10.15
C PHE A 76 4.38 7.43 -9.58
N VAL A 77 5.21 8.06 -10.41
CA VAL A 77 6.53 8.61 -10.03
C VAL A 77 6.61 10.06 -10.47
N THR A 78 6.95 10.96 -9.54
CA THR A 78 7.10 12.40 -9.82
C THR A 78 8.54 12.74 -10.23
N SER A 79 9.51 12.26 -9.44
CA SER A 79 10.91 12.71 -9.36
C SER A 79 11.10 14.21 -9.11
N LYS A 80 10.02 14.90 -8.68
CA LYS A 80 9.93 16.36 -8.49
C LYS A 80 8.89 16.69 -7.41
N ASP A 81 8.94 15.98 -6.29
CA ASP A 81 7.94 16.07 -5.22
C ASP A 81 7.68 17.51 -4.79
N ALA A 82 8.71 18.33 -4.59
CA ALA A 82 8.56 19.73 -4.16
C ALA A 82 7.75 20.61 -5.15
N PHE A 83 7.76 20.26 -6.44
CA PHE A 83 6.96 20.96 -7.44
C PHE A 83 5.54 20.37 -7.53
N LEU A 84 5.42 19.04 -7.63
CA LEU A 84 4.12 18.42 -7.94
C LEU A 84 3.27 18.07 -6.72
N ILE A 85 3.83 17.97 -5.52
CA ILE A 85 3.14 17.54 -4.31
C ILE A 85 3.16 18.65 -3.26
N ASP A 86 2.04 18.84 -2.57
CA ASP A 86 1.95 19.72 -1.41
C ASP A 86 0.92 19.19 -0.39
N PHE A 87 0.99 19.69 0.84
CA PHE A 87 -0.01 19.44 1.88
C PHE A 87 -1.27 20.28 1.67
N LYS A 88 -1.15 21.42 0.97
CA LYS A 88 -2.23 22.38 0.73
C LYS A 88 -2.43 22.55 -0.78
N SER A 89 -3.67 22.49 -1.24
CA SER A 89 -3.99 22.49 -2.67
C SER A 89 -3.71 23.82 -3.37
N GLU A 90 -3.76 24.93 -2.62
CA GLU A 90 -3.66 26.31 -3.10
C GLU A 90 -2.32 26.56 -3.79
N LYS A 91 -1.22 26.05 -3.22
CA LYS A 91 0.13 26.15 -3.80
C LYS A 91 0.25 25.38 -5.12
N LEU A 92 -0.53 24.33 -5.30
CA LEU A 92 -0.54 23.56 -6.55
C LEU A 92 -1.38 24.24 -7.62
N ILE A 93 -2.42 24.99 -7.23
CA ILE A 93 -3.21 25.83 -8.14
C ILE A 93 -2.33 26.92 -8.73
N GLU A 94 -1.51 27.60 -7.92
CA GLU A 94 -0.55 28.61 -8.40
C GLU A 94 0.42 28.02 -9.44
N LYS A 95 1.03 26.87 -9.13
CA LYS A 95 1.92 26.17 -10.05
C LYS A 95 1.20 25.73 -11.34
N GLN A 96 -0.06 25.30 -11.23
CA GLN A 96 -0.87 24.93 -12.39
C GLN A 96 -1.15 26.13 -13.29
N ILE A 97 -1.45 27.30 -12.71
CA ILE A 97 -1.63 28.56 -13.43
C ILE A 97 -0.33 28.90 -14.17
N ASP A 98 0.82 28.83 -13.51
CA ASP A 98 2.11 29.15 -14.12
C ASP A 98 2.49 28.20 -15.26
N ILE A 99 2.18 26.90 -15.15
CA ILE A 99 2.39 25.94 -16.25
C ILE A 99 1.64 26.41 -17.50
N TYR A 100 0.41 26.92 -17.34
CA TYR A 100 -0.47 27.32 -18.44
C TYR A 100 -0.39 28.80 -18.84
N ASN A 101 0.34 29.62 -18.09
CA ASN A 101 0.49 31.04 -18.35
C ASN A 101 1.36 31.28 -19.59
N ILE A 102 0.73 31.66 -20.71
CA ILE A 102 1.43 31.94 -21.97
C ILE A 102 2.27 33.21 -21.93
N ASP A 103 1.97 34.14 -21.03
CA ASP A 103 2.71 35.39 -20.86
C ASP A 103 4.01 35.18 -20.08
N LEU A 104 4.07 34.12 -19.27
CA LEU A 104 5.29 33.68 -18.60
C LEU A 104 6.17 32.91 -19.59
N SER A 105 7.34 33.44 -19.96
CA SER A 105 8.22 32.78 -20.91
C SER A 105 8.75 31.45 -20.35
N ASN A 106 9.16 30.55 -21.25
CA ASN A 106 9.70 29.24 -20.82
C ASN A 106 11.00 29.37 -20.03
N GLN A 107 11.79 30.41 -20.29
CA GLN A 107 13.02 30.68 -19.55
C GLN A 107 12.69 31.15 -18.13
N GLU A 108 11.78 32.13 -17.99
CA GLU A 108 11.34 32.61 -16.68
C GLU A 108 10.72 31.49 -15.83
N PHE A 109 9.86 30.65 -16.42
CA PHE A 109 9.30 29.49 -15.73
C PHE A 109 10.40 28.54 -15.22
N ASN A 110 11.43 28.27 -16.04
CA ASN A 110 12.54 27.44 -15.60
C ASN A 110 13.39 28.11 -14.51
N ASP A 111 13.58 29.42 -14.56
CA ASP A 111 14.37 30.15 -13.57
C ASP A 111 13.68 30.17 -12.20
N ILE A 112 12.34 30.23 -12.18
CA ILE A 112 11.51 30.13 -10.97
C ILE A 112 11.60 28.73 -10.36
N TYR A 113 11.29 27.69 -11.15
CA TYR A 113 11.08 26.34 -10.62
C TYR A 113 12.30 25.41 -10.67
N LYS A 114 13.29 25.72 -11.51
CA LYS A 114 14.57 25.02 -11.63
C LYS A 114 14.44 23.50 -11.76
N LEU A 115 13.56 23.07 -12.66
CA LEU A 115 13.22 21.65 -12.86
C LEU A 115 14.07 20.94 -13.92
N GLU A 116 14.82 21.69 -14.74
CA GLU A 116 15.66 21.13 -15.80
C GLU A 116 16.70 20.14 -15.23
N SER A 117 16.88 19.01 -15.91
CA SER A 117 17.91 18.04 -15.57
C SER A 117 18.39 17.29 -16.81
N LYS A 118 19.46 16.51 -16.66
CA LYS A 118 19.97 15.63 -17.72
C LYS A 118 18.90 14.71 -18.34
N TYR A 119 17.86 14.36 -17.59
CA TYR A 119 16.83 13.40 -17.99
C TYR A 119 15.44 14.05 -18.15
N PHE A 120 15.32 15.37 -17.98
CA PHE A 120 14.03 16.06 -18.05
C PHE A 120 14.19 17.46 -18.63
N ASN A 121 13.50 17.71 -19.75
CA ASN A 121 13.42 19.01 -20.38
C ASN A 121 12.13 19.73 -19.99
N VAL A 122 12.23 20.76 -19.15
CA VAL A 122 11.06 21.46 -18.60
C VAL A 122 10.30 22.24 -19.67
N ILE A 123 11.02 22.77 -20.67
CA ILE A 123 10.44 23.61 -21.72
C ILE A 123 9.54 22.77 -22.63
N ASP A 124 10.01 21.60 -23.06
CA ASP A 124 9.23 20.65 -23.86
C ASP A 124 8.03 20.12 -23.06
N ALA A 125 8.24 19.75 -21.79
CA ALA A 125 7.15 19.31 -20.92
C ALA A 125 6.06 20.38 -20.77
N ARG A 126 6.45 21.65 -20.56
CA ARG A 126 5.52 22.77 -20.44
C ARG A 126 4.77 23.05 -21.74
N LYS A 127 5.45 23.05 -22.89
CA LYS A 127 4.81 23.20 -24.21
C LYS A 127 3.73 22.14 -24.45
N LYS A 128 4.03 20.88 -24.13
CA LYS A 128 3.08 19.77 -24.24
C LYS A 128 1.92 19.91 -23.26
N ALA A 129 2.19 20.31 -22.02
CA ALA A 129 1.15 20.58 -21.04
C ALA A 129 0.20 21.69 -21.49
N ILE A 130 0.72 22.82 -22.03
CA ILE A 130 -0.08 23.93 -22.57
C ILE A 130 -0.98 23.47 -23.73
N LEU A 131 -0.45 22.61 -24.62
CA LEU A 131 -1.20 22.12 -25.77
C LEU A 131 -2.40 21.26 -25.36
N GLU A 132 -2.22 20.40 -24.37
CA GLU A 132 -3.21 19.38 -24.02
C GLU A 132 -4.11 19.74 -22.85
N LYS A 133 -3.65 20.64 -21.95
CA LYS A 133 -4.37 21.14 -20.78
C LYS A 133 -5.07 20.05 -19.96
N SER A 134 -4.37 18.93 -19.73
CA SER A 134 -4.94 17.73 -19.09
C SER A 134 -4.70 17.62 -17.58
N SER A 135 -4.07 18.60 -16.95
CA SER A 135 -3.67 18.46 -15.55
C SER A 135 -4.86 18.50 -14.61
N VAL A 136 -4.75 17.75 -13.53
CA VAL A 136 -5.76 17.75 -12.46
C VAL A 136 -5.06 17.78 -11.11
N ILE A 137 -5.58 18.60 -10.20
CA ILE A 137 -5.20 18.53 -8.79
C ILE A 137 -6.12 17.50 -8.12
N ILE A 138 -5.50 16.52 -7.44
CA ILE A 138 -6.19 15.42 -6.78
C ILE A 138 -5.54 15.09 -5.45
N ASN A 139 -6.32 14.47 -4.58
CA ASN A 139 -5.79 13.75 -3.42
C ASN A 139 -5.13 12.45 -3.88
N PHE A 140 -4.08 12.07 -3.17
CA PHE A 140 -3.43 10.78 -3.33
C PHE A 140 -2.82 10.35 -2.00
N PHE A 141 -2.62 9.05 -1.83
CA PHE A 141 -1.92 8.53 -0.67
C PHE A 141 -0.41 8.61 -0.89
N TYR A 142 0.24 9.51 -0.15
CA TYR A 142 1.69 9.63 -0.15
C TYR A 142 2.31 8.47 0.61
N ARG A 143 1.83 8.22 1.83
CA ARG A 143 2.19 7.07 2.70
C ARG A 143 0.92 6.57 3.40
N PRO A 144 0.93 5.42 4.09
CA PRO A 144 -0.28 4.89 4.73
C PRO A 144 -0.84 5.93 5.70
N MET A 145 -2.14 6.23 5.55
CA MET A 145 -2.85 7.26 6.32
C MET A 145 -2.31 8.70 6.20
N ASP A 146 -1.46 8.98 5.19
CA ASP A 146 -0.98 10.33 4.87
C ASP A 146 -1.43 10.70 3.45
N VAL A 147 -2.55 11.41 3.38
CA VAL A 147 -3.13 11.94 2.14
C VAL A 147 -2.56 13.33 1.88
N ARG A 148 -2.12 13.57 0.65
CA ARG A 148 -1.60 14.86 0.18
C ARG A 148 -2.23 15.23 -1.15
N TYR A 149 -1.97 16.45 -1.60
CA TYR A 149 -2.38 16.89 -2.92
C TYR A 149 -1.25 16.71 -3.92
N ILE A 150 -1.61 16.35 -5.15
CA ILE A 150 -0.70 16.32 -6.29
C ILE A 150 -1.31 17.09 -7.47
N LEU A 151 -0.47 17.91 -8.11
CA LEU A 151 -0.71 18.40 -9.46
C LEU A 151 -0.36 17.28 -10.44
N TYR A 152 -1.36 16.46 -10.76
CA TYR A 152 -1.20 15.34 -11.68
C TYR A 152 -1.16 15.87 -13.11
N GLU A 153 0.03 16.24 -13.57
CA GLU A 153 0.28 16.67 -14.95
C GLU A 153 1.23 15.71 -15.64
N LYS A 154 0.73 15.02 -16.68
CA LYS A 154 1.36 13.82 -17.22
C LYS A 154 2.71 14.07 -17.89
N HIS A 155 2.97 15.29 -18.35
CA HIS A 155 4.26 15.67 -18.96
C HIS A 155 5.32 16.05 -17.93
N PHE A 156 4.92 16.36 -16.68
CA PHE A 156 5.86 16.67 -15.60
C PHE A 156 6.17 15.45 -14.73
N LEU A 157 5.24 14.48 -14.66
CA LEU A 157 5.45 13.19 -14.00
C LEU A 157 6.46 12.33 -14.76
N GLU A 158 7.42 11.72 -14.06
CA GLU A 158 8.32 10.74 -14.68
C GLU A 158 7.55 9.50 -15.17
N ARG A 159 6.60 9.01 -14.37
CA ARG A 159 5.73 7.88 -14.73
C ARG A 159 4.32 8.16 -14.24
N ASN A 160 3.43 8.55 -15.15
CA ASN A 160 2.05 8.89 -14.78
C ASN A 160 1.20 7.65 -14.45
N ARG A 161 1.36 6.52 -15.15
CA ARG A 161 0.52 5.31 -15.00
C ARG A 161 -0.97 5.55 -15.27
N PHE A 162 -1.29 6.51 -16.14
CA PHE A 162 -2.66 6.95 -16.41
C PHE A 162 -3.58 5.82 -16.88
N ASN A 163 -3.09 4.85 -17.66
CA ASN A 163 -3.88 3.71 -18.14
C ASN A 163 -4.57 2.90 -17.03
N VAL A 164 -4.01 2.89 -15.82
CA VAL A 164 -4.62 2.21 -14.66
C VAL A 164 -5.18 3.23 -13.67
N LEU A 165 -4.43 4.30 -13.37
CA LEU A 165 -4.85 5.29 -12.37
C LEU A 165 -6.09 6.09 -12.79
N LYS A 166 -6.39 6.21 -14.09
CA LYS A 166 -7.63 6.85 -14.58
C LYS A 166 -8.91 6.25 -14.00
N HIS A 167 -8.86 4.98 -13.57
CA HIS A 167 -10.00 4.30 -12.98
C HIS A 167 -10.23 4.66 -11.50
N ILE A 168 -9.32 5.41 -10.87
CA ILE A 168 -9.39 5.85 -9.48
C ILE A 168 -9.37 7.39 -9.38
N ILE A 169 -8.63 8.06 -10.26
CA ILE A 169 -8.55 9.53 -10.33
C ILE A 169 -9.96 10.12 -10.49
N LYS A 170 -10.43 10.84 -9.46
CA LYS A 170 -11.77 11.48 -9.43
C LYS A 170 -12.92 10.50 -9.74
N LYS A 171 -12.79 9.25 -9.30
CA LYS A 171 -13.81 8.21 -9.42
C LYS A 171 -14.11 7.62 -8.04
N GLU A 172 -15.35 7.23 -7.81
CA GLU A 172 -15.70 6.43 -6.64
C GLU A 172 -15.23 4.99 -6.88
N ASN A 173 -14.02 4.67 -6.44
CA ASN A 173 -13.44 3.36 -6.64
C ASN A 173 -12.47 3.01 -5.52
N PHE A 174 -12.42 1.74 -5.15
CA PHE A 174 -11.40 1.22 -4.25
C PHE A 174 -10.31 0.54 -5.04
N ALA A 175 -9.14 0.37 -4.45
CA ALA A 175 -8.08 -0.45 -5.01
C ALA A 175 -7.34 -1.18 -3.92
N LEU A 176 -7.04 -2.46 -4.16
CA LEU A 176 -6.08 -3.19 -3.36
C LEU A 176 -4.68 -2.67 -3.69
N VAL A 177 -3.83 -2.56 -2.68
CA VAL A 177 -2.43 -2.26 -2.83
C VAL A 177 -1.59 -3.32 -2.14
N CYS A 178 -0.69 -3.94 -2.89
CA CYS A 178 0.31 -4.87 -2.37
C CYS A 178 1.61 -4.78 -3.17
N SER A 179 2.73 -5.26 -2.63
CA SER A 179 3.96 -5.39 -3.42
C SER A 179 4.11 -6.82 -3.91
N LYS A 180 4.67 -7.00 -5.11
CA LYS A 180 5.01 -8.33 -5.63
C LYS A 180 6.08 -9.03 -4.79
N GLN A 181 6.95 -8.26 -4.15
CA GLN A 181 8.07 -8.79 -3.39
C GLN A 181 8.24 -7.97 -2.12
N SER A 182 8.83 -8.59 -1.11
CA SER A 182 9.21 -7.95 0.15
C SER A 182 10.57 -8.47 0.58
N THR A 183 11.47 -7.57 0.98
CA THR A 183 12.72 -7.94 1.67
C THR A 183 12.57 -7.94 3.18
N ARG A 184 11.38 -7.63 3.70
CA ARG A 184 11.13 -7.51 5.12
C ARG A 184 10.81 -8.87 5.73
N LYS A 185 11.09 -8.96 7.04
CA LYS A 185 10.74 -10.13 7.84
C LYS A 185 9.22 -10.31 7.91
N GLU A 186 8.54 -9.22 8.24
CA GLU A 186 7.08 -9.13 8.36
C GLU A 186 6.45 -8.71 7.02
N ILE A 187 5.28 -9.29 6.74
CA ILE A 187 4.46 -8.96 5.56
C ILE A 187 3.26 -8.15 6.02
N ASP A 188 3.35 -6.84 5.86
CA ASP A 188 2.35 -5.86 6.31
C ASP A 188 2.06 -4.80 5.22
N ASN A 189 2.51 -5.04 3.99
CA ASN A 189 2.41 -4.13 2.85
C ASN A 189 1.12 -4.34 2.06
N ILE A 190 -0.01 -4.56 2.76
CA ILE A 190 -1.34 -4.75 2.17
C ILE A 190 -2.25 -3.62 2.62
N GLN A 191 -2.77 -2.83 1.68
CA GLN A 191 -3.63 -1.67 1.96
C GLN A 191 -4.80 -1.62 0.98
N ILE A 192 -5.88 -0.95 1.36
CA ILE A 192 -6.92 -0.53 0.43
C ILE A 192 -6.91 0.99 0.38
N VAL A 193 -7.02 1.54 -0.81
CA VAL A 193 -7.05 2.98 -1.07
C VAL A 193 -8.27 3.34 -1.91
N ASN A 194 -8.74 4.57 -1.78
CA ASN A 194 -9.81 5.17 -2.60
C ASN A 194 -9.29 6.32 -3.49
N SER A 195 -7.96 6.44 -3.61
CA SER A 195 -7.27 7.48 -4.38
C SER A 195 -5.94 6.91 -4.89
N PRO A 196 -5.31 7.53 -5.90
CA PRO A 196 -4.03 7.08 -6.41
C PRO A 196 -2.93 7.00 -5.34
N ILE A 197 -1.87 6.27 -5.65
CA ILE A 197 -0.71 6.11 -4.77
C ILE A 197 0.57 6.50 -5.49
N GLU A 198 1.54 6.97 -4.72
CA GLU A 198 2.93 7.06 -5.18
C GLU A 198 3.59 5.67 -5.17
N LEU A 199 4.62 5.46 -5.98
CA LEU A 199 5.33 4.18 -6.15
C LEU A 199 5.80 3.56 -4.83
N LYS A 200 6.20 4.37 -3.84
CA LYS A 200 6.70 3.95 -2.53
C LYS A 200 5.69 4.13 -1.39
N PHE A 201 4.40 4.16 -1.72
CA PHE A 201 3.31 4.35 -0.75
C PHE A 201 3.36 3.34 0.41
N ASN A 202 3.30 2.04 0.14
CA ASN A 202 3.19 0.99 1.17
C ASN A 202 4.41 0.06 1.23
N SER A 203 5.56 0.51 0.72
CA SER A 203 6.83 -0.17 0.85
C SER A 203 7.96 0.82 0.63
N HIS A 204 8.93 0.86 1.55
CA HIS A 204 10.11 1.71 1.38
C HIS A 204 11.19 1.06 0.49
N ASP A 205 11.21 -0.26 0.39
CA ASP A 205 12.25 -1.05 -0.28
C ASP A 205 11.78 -1.69 -1.60
N ARG A 206 10.48 -1.79 -1.84
CA ARG A 206 9.84 -2.37 -3.03
C ARG A 206 8.77 -1.43 -3.58
N ASN A 207 8.17 -1.83 -4.69
CA ASN A 207 7.17 -1.00 -5.37
C ASN A 207 5.79 -1.41 -4.91
N SER A 208 4.91 -0.42 -4.71
CA SER A 208 3.50 -0.63 -4.44
C SER A 208 2.74 -0.83 -5.75
N ASN A 209 2.13 -2.00 -5.92
CA ASN A 209 1.20 -2.28 -7.00
C ASN A 209 -0.22 -1.97 -6.55
N ILE A 210 -1.00 -1.35 -7.43
CA ILE A 210 -2.39 -0.95 -7.23
C ILE A 210 -3.30 -1.68 -8.21
N PHE A 211 -4.39 -2.23 -7.68
CA PHE A 211 -5.36 -3.06 -8.36
C PHE A 211 -6.75 -2.40 -8.20
N PRO A 212 -7.18 -1.53 -9.12
CA PRO A 212 -8.51 -0.91 -9.05
C PRO A 212 -9.60 -1.98 -8.99
N LEU A 213 -10.64 -1.78 -8.17
CA LEU A 213 -11.74 -2.73 -8.03
C LEU A 213 -12.64 -2.72 -9.27
N TYR A 214 -12.86 -1.53 -9.83
CA TYR A 214 -13.64 -1.32 -11.04
C TYR A 214 -12.85 -0.65 -12.17
N LEU A 215 -13.25 -0.90 -13.41
CA LEU A 215 -12.79 -0.25 -14.62
C LEU A 215 -13.88 0.64 -15.19
N TYR A 216 -13.54 1.91 -15.39
CA TYR A 216 -14.39 2.91 -16.04
C TYR A 216 -14.16 2.94 -17.55
N PRO A 217 -15.22 3.12 -18.37
CA PRO A 217 -15.07 3.28 -19.81
C PRO A 217 -14.29 4.56 -20.15
N ASP A 218 -13.64 4.56 -21.31
CA ASP A 218 -13.03 5.79 -21.85
C ASP A 218 -14.14 6.75 -22.31
N ASN A 219 -14.10 7.99 -21.84
CA ASN A 219 -15.10 9.04 -22.09
C ASN A 219 -15.06 9.57 -23.54
N ASN A 220 -15.27 8.70 -24.54
CA ASN A 220 -15.31 9.06 -25.97
C ASN A 220 -16.74 9.29 -26.50
N LYS A 221 -17.76 9.38 -25.63
CA LYS A 221 -19.15 9.69 -26.01
C LYS A 221 -19.72 10.78 -25.10
N GLN A 222 -20.46 11.72 -25.70
CA GLN A 222 -21.28 12.71 -25.00
C GLN A 222 -22.17 11.98 -23.99
N GLN A 223 -21.97 12.23 -22.69
CA GLN A 223 -22.81 11.68 -21.64
C GLN A 223 -24.06 12.56 -21.48
N THR A 224 -25.23 11.96 -21.66
CA THR A 224 -26.50 12.51 -21.20
C THR A 224 -26.63 12.30 -19.68
N ILE A 225 -27.39 13.18 -19.02
CA ILE A 225 -27.45 13.35 -17.56
C ILE A 225 -27.94 12.10 -16.79
N ASP A 226 -28.53 11.10 -17.47
CA ASP A 226 -29.20 9.93 -16.86
C ASP A 226 -28.59 8.55 -17.21
N GLN A 227 -27.36 8.47 -17.77
CA GLN A 227 -26.68 7.19 -17.90
C GLN A 227 -25.80 6.92 -16.69
N SER A 228 -26.13 5.87 -15.93
CA SER A 228 -25.26 5.28 -14.92
C SER A 228 -23.85 5.13 -15.48
N ASN A 229 -22.84 5.55 -14.71
CA ASN A 229 -21.45 5.26 -14.99
C ASN A 229 -21.23 3.74 -14.94
N ASP A 230 -21.50 3.01 -16.03
CA ASP A 230 -21.40 1.56 -16.11
C ASP A 230 -19.94 1.09 -16.00
N ARG A 231 -19.40 1.17 -14.78
CA ARG A 231 -18.11 0.61 -14.40
C ARG A 231 -18.22 -0.91 -14.38
N LYS A 232 -17.17 -1.60 -14.77
CA LYS A 232 -17.11 -3.06 -14.79
C LYS A 232 -16.15 -3.57 -13.73
N PRO A 233 -16.42 -4.70 -13.04
CA PRO A 233 -15.47 -5.27 -12.10
C PRO A 233 -14.15 -5.59 -12.80
N ASN A 234 -13.03 -5.22 -12.18
CA ASN A 234 -11.69 -5.57 -12.64
C ASN A 234 -11.30 -6.97 -12.13
N LEU A 235 -12.20 -7.94 -12.26
CA LEU A 235 -12.05 -9.27 -11.67
C LEU A 235 -12.16 -10.35 -12.75
N ASN A 236 -11.31 -11.36 -12.65
CA ASN A 236 -11.39 -12.56 -13.46
C ASN A 236 -12.65 -13.36 -13.07
N ILE A 237 -13.59 -13.43 -14.01
CA ILE A 237 -14.90 -14.03 -13.77
C ILE A 237 -14.84 -15.53 -13.45
N GLU A 238 -13.82 -16.26 -13.92
CA GLU A 238 -13.67 -17.69 -13.61
C GLU A 238 -13.39 -17.90 -12.12
N ILE A 239 -12.48 -17.10 -11.55
CA ILE A 239 -12.16 -17.15 -10.11
C ILE A 239 -13.38 -16.72 -9.29
N VAL A 240 -14.10 -15.67 -9.73
CA VAL A 240 -15.34 -15.21 -9.09
C VAL A 240 -16.42 -16.30 -9.08
N ASN A 241 -16.58 -17.03 -10.19
CA ASN A 241 -17.54 -18.13 -10.30
C ASN A 241 -17.18 -19.29 -9.37
N GLU A 242 -15.90 -19.62 -9.21
CA GLU A 242 -15.44 -20.63 -8.24
C GLU A 242 -15.70 -20.20 -6.79
N ILE A 243 -15.50 -18.91 -6.47
CA ILE A 243 -15.89 -18.36 -5.17
C ILE A 243 -17.40 -18.50 -4.97
N ALA A 244 -18.20 -18.03 -5.93
CA ALA A 244 -19.66 -18.07 -5.91
C ALA A 244 -20.19 -19.50 -5.67
N LYS A 245 -19.62 -20.48 -6.36
CA LYS A 245 -19.95 -21.90 -6.23
C LYS A 245 -19.67 -22.44 -4.82
N LYS A 246 -18.53 -22.07 -4.22
CA LYS A 246 -18.14 -22.52 -2.87
C LYS A 246 -19.03 -21.95 -1.77
N ILE A 247 -19.42 -20.68 -1.90
CA ILE A 247 -20.26 -20.01 -0.91
C ILE A 247 -21.76 -20.11 -1.22
N GLY A 248 -22.14 -20.63 -2.38
CA GLY A 248 -23.55 -20.76 -2.78
C GLY A 248 -24.27 -19.43 -2.91
N LEU A 249 -23.58 -18.37 -3.33
CA LEU A 249 -24.13 -17.01 -3.51
C LEU A 249 -24.02 -16.57 -4.96
N THR A 250 -24.91 -15.66 -5.37
CA THR A 250 -24.91 -15.08 -6.71
C THR A 250 -24.04 -13.83 -6.77
N PHE A 251 -23.12 -13.76 -7.73
CA PHE A 251 -22.29 -12.57 -7.93
C PHE A 251 -23.06 -11.45 -8.65
N THR A 252 -23.00 -10.23 -8.13
CA THR A 252 -23.57 -9.02 -8.75
C THR A 252 -22.48 -7.98 -9.00
N ILE A 253 -22.65 -7.11 -10.01
CA ILE A 253 -21.64 -6.08 -10.35
C ILE A 253 -21.52 -5.03 -9.23
N GLU A 254 -22.67 -4.66 -8.66
CA GLU A 254 -22.78 -3.73 -7.55
C GLU A 254 -23.36 -4.43 -6.33
N LYS A 255 -23.09 -3.86 -5.16
CA LYS A 255 -23.63 -4.39 -3.92
C LYS A 255 -25.13 -4.08 -3.85
N GLU A 256 -25.93 -5.14 -3.77
CA GLU A 256 -27.38 -5.08 -3.70
C GLU A 256 -27.88 -5.40 -2.29
N THR A 257 -29.13 -5.04 -1.99
CA THR A 257 -29.82 -5.43 -0.75
C THR A 257 -30.43 -6.83 -0.82
N THR A 258 -30.44 -7.44 -2.01
CA THR A 258 -30.94 -8.79 -2.26
C THR A 258 -30.20 -9.80 -1.40
N LYS A 259 -30.94 -10.67 -0.70
CA LYS A 259 -30.33 -11.77 0.07
C LYS A 259 -29.67 -12.77 -0.89
N ALA A 260 -28.63 -13.43 -0.41
CA ALA A 260 -27.87 -14.46 -1.14
C ALA A 260 -27.06 -13.96 -2.35
N THR A 261 -26.73 -12.65 -2.40
CA THR A 261 -25.80 -12.10 -3.38
C THR A 261 -24.50 -11.61 -2.72
N PHE A 262 -23.44 -11.46 -3.52
CA PHE A 262 -22.19 -10.81 -3.12
C PHE A 262 -21.61 -10.03 -4.31
N ALA A 263 -20.82 -9.01 -4.02
CA ALA A 263 -20.30 -8.06 -5.01
C ALA A 263 -18.78 -7.93 -4.94
N PRO A 264 -18.11 -7.21 -5.89
CA PRO A 264 -16.67 -7.00 -5.87
C PRO A 264 -16.13 -6.49 -4.53
N ILE A 265 -16.86 -5.60 -3.86
CA ILE A 265 -16.44 -5.05 -2.55
C ILE A 265 -16.37 -6.12 -1.46
N ASP A 266 -17.22 -7.15 -1.53
CA ASP A 266 -17.20 -8.27 -0.58
C ASP A 266 -15.97 -9.16 -0.82
N ILE A 267 -15.61 -9.40 -2.08
CA ILE A 267 -14.37 -10.11 -2.42
C ILE A 267 -13.15 -9.32 -1.94
N LEU A 268 -13.16 -8.00 -2.14
CA LEU A 268 -12.07 -7.12 -1.70
C LEU A 268 -11.93 -7.15 -0.17
N ASP A 269 -13.03 -7.02 0.57
CA ASP A 269 -13.04 -7.05 2.03
C ASP A 269 -12.63 -8.44 2.57
N TYR A 270 -13.07 -9.54 1.94
CA TYR A 270 -12.62 -10.91 2.26
C TYR A 270 -11.09 -11.06 2.10
N ILE A 271 -10.55 -10.66 0.94
CA ILE A 271 -9.10 -10.66 0.68
C ILE A 271 -8.38 -9.85 1.75
N TYR A 272 -8.95 -8.70 2.11
CA TYR A 272 -8.34 -7.80 3.08
C TYR A 272 -8.25 -8.42 4.47
N ALA A 273 -9.31 -9.10 4.93
CA ALA A 273 -9.31 -9.82 6.19
C ALA A 273 -8.27 -10.95 6.19
N VAL A 274 -8.27 -11.81 5.17
CA VAL A 274 -7.32 -12.94 5.09
C VAL A 274 -5.88 -12.43 5.09
N LEU A 275 -5.58 -11.44 4.26
CA LEU A 275 -4.26 -10.82 4.20
C LEU A 275 -3.96 -9.92 5.40
N HIS A 276 -4.87 -9.75 6.36
CA HIS A 276 -4.63 -9.14 7.67
C HIS A 276 -4.53 -10.14 8.82
N SER A 277 -4.73 -11.44 8.60
CA SER A 277 -4.46 -12.45 9.63
C SER A 277 -2.97 -12.57 9.94
N PRO A 278 -2.53 -12.34 11.19
CA PRO A 278 -1.16 -12.65 11.60
C PRO A 278 -0.78 -14.11 11.38
N ASN A 279 -1.68 -15.05 11.65
CA ASN A 279 -1.41 -16.48 11.49
C ASN A 279 -1.18 -16.83 10.02
N TYR A 280 -2.01 -16.30 9.12
CA TYR A 280 -1.85 -16.49 7.68
C TYR A 280 -0.51 -15.92 7.17
N ARG A 281 -0.20 -14.68 7.56
CA ARG A 281 1.04 -13.99 7.16
C ARG A 281 2.28 -14.74 7.64
N GLU A 282 2.28 -15.23 8.88
CA GLU A 282 3.41 -15.97 9.45
C GLU A 282 3.56 -17.34 8.79
N LYS A 283 2.45 -18.08 8.60
CA LYS A 283 2.44 -19.40 7.94
C LYS A 283 3.00 -19.33 6.51
N TYR A 284 2.62 -18.31 5.74
CA TYR A 284 2.99 -18.19 4.32
C TYR A 284 4.06 -17.15 4.01
N LYS A 285 4.77 -16.64 5.02
CA LYS A 285 5.72 -15.53 4.87
C LYS A 285 6.77 -15.76 3.79
N GLU A 286 7.24 -16.99 3.58
CA GLU A 286 8.28 -17.28 2.58
C GLU A 286 7.76 -17.13 1.15
N PHE A 287 6.48 -17.44 0.91
CA PHE A 287 5.84 -17.23 -0.39
C PHE A 287 5.45 -15.77 -0.61
N LEU A 288 4.90 -15.12 0.44
CA LEU A 288 4.50 -13.72 0.41
C LEU A 288 5.67 -12.74 0.17
N LYS A 289 6.91 -13.15 0.45
CA LYS A 289 8.12 -12.35 0.18
C LYS A 289 8.52 -12.31 -1.30
N ILE A 290 8.17 -13.33 -2.08
CA ILE A 290 8.80 -13.56 -3.39
C ILE A 290 7.85 -13.34 -4.57
N ASP A 291 6.54 -13.35 -4.36
CA ASP A 291 5.53 -13.09 -5.38
C ASP A 291 4.26 -12.44 -4.78
N PHE A 292 3.30 -12.05 -5.62
CA PHE A 292 2.02 -11.54 -5.14
C PHE A 292 1.30 -12.56 -4.26
N PRO A 293 0.52 -12.09 -3.26
CA PRO A 293 -0.20 -12.98 -2.38
C PRO A 293 -1.18 -13.85 -3.14
N ARG A 294 -1.26 -15.11 -2.73
CA ARG A 294 -2.43 -15.97 -2.97
C ARG A 294 -3.38 -15.81 -1.78
N VAL A 295 -4.66 -16.04 -2.02
CA VAL A 295 -5.68 -16.08 -0.97
C VAL A 295 -6.47 -17.38 -1.13
N PRO A 296 -6.70 -18.15 -0.07
CA PRO A 296 -7.52 -19.35 -0.13
C PRO A 296 -8.94 -19.01 -0.57
N TYR A 297 -9.55 -19.93 -1.31
CA TYR A 297 -10.98 -19.83 -1.57
C TYR A 297 -11.78 -19.96 -0.26
N PRO A 298 -12.91 -19.24 -0.12
CA PRO A 298 -13.70 -19.34 1.10
C PRO A 298 -14.18 -20.79 1.36
N ILE A 299 -14.21 -21.18 2.64
CA ILE A 299 -14.64 -22.51 3.08
C ILE A 299 -16.15 -22.68 2.86
N ASP A 300 -16.91 -21.69 3.31
CA ASP A 300 -18.37 -21.66 3.29
C ASP A 300 -18.87 -20.20 3.37
N ALA A 301 -20.17 -20.00 3.16
CA ALA A 301 -20.80 -18.68 3.17
C ALA A 301 -20.70 -17.95 4.53
N ASN A 302 -20.83 -18.69 5.63
CA ASN A 302 -20.82 -18.08 6.97
C ASN A 302 -19.42 -17.57 7.30
N THR A 303 -18.39 -18.39 7.08
CA THR A 303 -16.99 -18.00 7.25
C THR A 303 -16.61 -16.84 6.32
N PHE A 304 -17.07 -16.87 5.06
CA PHE A 304 -16.90 -15.76 4.13
C PHE A 304 -17.45 -14.45 4.69
N TRP A 305 -18.71 -14.43 5.14
CA TRP A 305 -19.33 -13.20 5.66
C TRP A 305 -18.71 -12.69 6.97
N GLN A 306 -18.23 -13.58 7.84
CA GLN A 306 -17.49 -13.17 9.04
C GLN A 306 -16.19 -12.44 8.68
N LEU A 307 -15.43 -12.98 7.72
CA LEU A 307 -14.20 -12.35 7.23
C LEU A 307 -14.49 -11.07 6.46
N VAL A 308 -15.53 -11.03 5.62
CA VAL A 308 -15.97 -9.80 4.94
C VAL A 308 -16.29 -8.70 5.95
N ALA A 309 -17.02 -9.01 7.02
CA ALA A 309 -17.36 -8.02 8.04
C ALA A 309 -16.11 -7.41 8.69
N LEU A 310 -15.15 -8.24 9.09
CA LEU A 310 -13.89 -7.78 9.69
C LEU A 310 -13.03 -7.01 8.68
N GLY A 311 -12.91 -7.50 7.45
CA GLY A 311 -12.18 -6.84 6.38
C GLY A 311 -12.76 -5.48 6.01
N SER A 312 -14.09 -5.37 6.00
CA SER A 312 -14.80 -4.11 5.78
C SER A 312 -14.52 -3.10 6.89
N GLU A 313 -14.50 -3.55 8.15
CA GLU A 313 -14.16 -2.71 9.29
C GLU A 313 -12.72 -2.19 9.16
N ILE A 314 -11.75 -3.08 8.86
CA ILE A 314 -10.35 -2.69 8.63
C ILE A 314 -10.24 -1.70 7.46
N ARG A 315 -10.91 -1.95 6.34
CA ARG A 315 -10.91 -1.03 5.18
C ARG A 315 -11.39 0.36 5.58
N GLN A 316 -12.54 0.45 6.26
CA GLN A 316 -13.14 1.73 6.65
C GLN A 316 -12.27 2.49 7.66
N ILE A 317 -11.66 1.82 8.64
CA ILE A 317 -10.76 2.51 9.58
C ILE A 317 -9.44 2.92 8.92
N HIS A 318 -8.91 2.17 7.94
CA HIS A 318 -7.68 2.55 7.24
C HIS A 318 -7.88 3.71 6.26
N LEU A 319 -9.09 3.87 5.71
CA LEU A 319 -9.50 5.04 4.94
C LEU A 319 -9.91 6.23 5.83
N LEU A 320 -9.94 6.04 7.16
CA LEU A 320 -10.43 7.00 8.15
C LEU A 320 -11.89 7.43 7.92
N GLU A 321 -12.71 6.56 7.33
CA GLU A 321 -14.13 6.80 6.99
C GLU A 321 -15.08 6.24 8.05
N SER A 322 -14.61 5.35 8.91
CA SER A 322 -15.43 4.72 9.95
C SER A 322 -15.79 5.70 11.08
N PRO A 323 -17.04 5.75 11.57
CA PRO A 323 -17.39 6.47 12.80
C PRO A 323 -16.58 6.03 14.03
N THR A 324 -15.96 4.86 13.99
CA THR A 324 -15.04 4.39 15.04
C THR A 324 -13.82 5.28 15.18
N VAL A 325 -13.26 5.82 14.09
CA VAL A 325 -12.05 6.66 14.18
C VAL A 325 -12.32 8.06 14.73
N GLU A 326 -13.59 8.49 14.74
CA GLU A 326 -14.03 9.75 15.39
C GLU A 326 -14.11 9.63 16.92
N LYS A 327 -14.04 8.40 17.46
CA LYS A 327 -14.03 8.16 18.91
C LYS A 327 -12.61 8.21 19.42
N TYR A 328 -12.08 9.42 19.54
CA TYR A 328 -10.69 9.65 19.97
C TYR A 328 -10.40 9.02 21.32
N ILE A 329 -9.29 8.28 21.38
CA ILE A 329 -8.77 7.67 22.61
C ILE A 329 -7.63 8.48 23.24
N THR A 330 -7.17 9.51 22.52
CA THR A 330 -6.07 10.38 22.92
C THR A 330 -6.59 11.76 23.31
N GLN A 331 -5.75 12.53 24.01
CA GLN A 331 -5.99 13.94 24.32
C GLN A 331 -4.84 14.79 23.76
N TYR A 332 -5.07 16.08 23.56
CA TYR A 332 -4.02 17.03 23.18
C TYR A 332 -4.13 18.25 24.13
N PRO A 333 -3.60 18.14 25.36
CA PRO A 333 -4.03 19.00 26.47
C PRO A 333 -3.19 20.27 26.66
N ILE A 334 -2.05 20.41 25.96
CA ILE A 334 -1.10 21.51 26.19
C ILE A 334 -1.19 22.50 25.03
N ASP A 335 -1.58 23.73 25.34
CA ASP A 335 -1.56 24.86 24.41
C ASP A 335 -0.12 25.26 24.04
N GLY A 336 0.06 25.83 22.85
CA GLY A 336 1.36 26.23 22.34
C GLY A 336 1.33 26.57 20.85
N ASP A 337 2.50 26.57 20.22
CA ASP A 337 2.67 26.94 18.80
C ASP A 337 2.33 25.81 17.81
N ASN A 338 2.12 24.59 18.33
CA ASN A 338 1.86 23.36 17.58
C ASN A 338 2.93 23.02 16.53
N VAL A 339 4.16 23.54 16.69
CA VAL A 339 5.25 23.29 15.75
C VAL A 339 5.87 21.94 16.06
N VAL A 340 5.90 21.04 15.07
CA VAL A 340 6.56 19.74 15.22
C VAL A 340 8.07 19.91 15.11
N THR A 341 8.81 19.46 16.13
CA THR A 341 10.28 19.47 16.11
C THR A 341 10.83 18.05 16.04
N LYS A 342 10.89 17.36 17.17
CA LYS A 342 11.41 15.99 17.28
C LYS A 342 10.38 15.12 17.99
N PRO A 343 9.57 14.35 17.24
CA PRO A 343 8.61 13.45 17.83
C PRO A 343 9.27 12.44 18.76
N LYS A 344 8.70 12.27 19.95
CA LYS A 344 9.19 11.32 20.97
C LYS A 344 8.02 10.64 21.67
N TYR A 345 8.10 9.33 21.81
CA TYR A 345 7.17 8.57 22.64
C TYR A 345 7.75 8.31 24.02
N GLU A 346 6.99 8.63 25.07
CA GLU A 346 7.38 8.40 26.46
C GLU A 346 6.14 8.25 27.34
N ASN A 347 6.03 7.13 28.07
CA ASN A 347 4.98 6.90 29.08
C ASN A 347 3.55 7.15 28.57
N GLY A 348 3.20 6.65 27.38
CA GLY A 348 1.87 6.86 26.80
C GLY A 348 1.67 8.21 26.11
N LYS A 349 2.70 9.07 26.04
CA LYS A 349 2.65 10.38 25.40
C LYS A 349 3.46 10.40 24.12
N VAL A 350 2.91 10.96 23.04
CA VAL A 350 3.66 11.32 21.83
C VAL A 350 3.87 12.82 21.82
N PHE A 351 5.07 13.25 22.22
CA PHE A 351 5.51 14.63 22.13
C PHE A 351 5.72 15.03 20.67
N ILE A 352 5.21 16.19 20.27
CA ILE A 352 5.52 16.80 18.98
C ILE A 352 6.69 17.78 19.08
N ASN A 353 6.87 18.37 20.27
CA ASN A 353 7.97 19.26 20.67
C ASN A 353 8.24 19.10 22.17
N ASP A 354 9.03 19.99 22.79
CA ASP A 354 9.46 19.84 24.19
C ASP A 354 8.32 19.94 25.21
N THR A 355 7.19 20.55 24.86
CA THR A 355 6.08 20.84 25.79
C THR A 355 4.77 20.18 25.39
N GLN A 356 4.45 20.13 24.09
CA GLN A 356 3.16 19.67 23.57
C GLN A 356 3.19 18.22 23.13
N TYR A 357 2.12 17.49 23.44
CA TYR A 357 2.02 16.06 23.20
C TYR A 357 0.57 15.58 23.02
N PHE A 358 0.42 14.45 22.33
CA PHE A 358 -0.78 13.62 22.38
C PHE A 358 -0.67 12.67 23.57
N ASP A 359 -1.63 12.73 24.49
CA ASP A 359 -1.71 11.86 25.67
C ASP A 359 -2.50 10.58 25.40
N ASN A 360 -2.34 9.57 26.25
CA ASN A 360 -3.03 8.27 26.18
C ASN A 360 -2.84 7.52 24.84
N VAL A 361 -1.68 7.65 24.21
CA VAL A 361 -1.33 6.94 22.98
C VAL A 361 -0.89 5.50 23.32
N PRO A 362 -1.63 4.47 22.88
CA PRO A 362 -1.22 3.08 23.08
C PRO A 362 0.09 2.78 22.37
N GLU A 363 1.01 2.06 23.04
CA GLU A 363 2.30 1.70 22.45
C GLU A 363 2.14 0.92 21.14
N VAL A 364 1.14 0.03 21.07
CA VAL A 364 0.83 -0.74 19.87
C VAL A 364 0.61 0.16 18.65
N ALA A 365 -0.06 1.30 18.79
CA ALA A 365 -0.28 2.24 17.70
C ALA A 365 1.01 2.98 17.30
N TRP A 366 1.86 3.32 18.27
CA TRP A 366 3.15 3.96 18.01
C TRP A 366 4.13 3.03 17.29
N THR A 367 4.11 1.73 17.63
CA THR A 367 5.03 0.75 17.06
C THR A 367 4.48 0.03 15.82
N PHE A 368 3.19 0.18 15.50
CA PHE A 368 2.52 -0.53 14.41
C PHE A 368 3.20 -0.28 13.06
N PHE A 369 3.47 -1.35 12.30
CA PHE A 369 4.06 -1.25 10.97
C PHE A 369 3.03 -1.47 9.86
N ILE A 370 3.12 -0.64 8.82
CA ILE A 370 2.45 -0.83 7.53
C ILE A 370 3.48 -0.55 6.44
N GLY A 371 3.84 -1.55 5.65
CA GLY A 371 4.79 -1.38 4.55
C GLY A 371 6.20 -0.98 4.97
N GLY A 372 6.57 -1.23 6.23
CA GLY A 372 7.84 -0.80 6.81
C GLY A 372 7.88 0.65 7.24
N TYR A 373 6.75 1.36 7.13
CA TYR A 373 6.53 2.62 7.81
C TYR A 373 5.82 2.37 9.14
N GLN A 374 6.09 3.21 10.12
CA GLN A 374 5.28 3.32 11.33
C GLN A 374 4.42 4.56 11.17
N PRO A 375 3.13 4.46 10.79
CA PRO A 375 2.35 5.61 10.33
C PRO A 375 2.29 6.74 11.35
N ALA A 376 2.07 6.42 12.63
CA ALA A 376 2.10 7.39 13.72
C ALA A 376 3.42 8.17 13.80
N GLN A 377 4.56 7.50 13.63
CA GLN A 377 5.86 8.17 13.67
C GLN A 377 6.14 8.96 12.38
N LYS A 378 5.89 8.34 11.24
CA LYS A 378 6.22 8.88 9.91
C LYS A 378 5.42 10.15 9.62
N TRP A 379 4.15 10.17 9.98
CA TRP A 379 3.26 11.30 9.74
C TRP A 379 3.74 12.57 10.43
N LEU A 380 4.16 12.48 11.70
CA LEU A 380 4.74 13.59 12.45
C LEU A 380 6.13 13.96 11.92
N LYS A 381 6.98 12.97 11.64
CA LYS A 381 8.34 13.20 11.10
C LYS A 381 8.32 14.01 9.81
N ASP A 382 7.35 13.76 8.93
CA ASP A 382 7.19 14.47 7.66
C ASP A 382 6.64 15.89 7.81
N ARG A 383 6.14 16.22 9.01
CA ARG A 383 5.64 17.55 9.38
C ARG A 383 6.64 18.32 10.24
N LYS A 384 7.90 17.87 10.36
CA LYS A 384 8.97 18.60 11.03
C LYS A 384 9.03 20.05 10.53
N GLU A 385 9.16 20.99 11.47
CA GLU A 385 9.17 22.45 11.26
C GLU A 385 7.86 23.02 10.73
N ARG A 386 6.76 22.26 10.78
CA ARG A 386 5.43 22.74 10.43
C ARG A 386 4.56 22.85 11.67
N THR A 387 3.68 23.84 11.66
CA THR A 387 2.57 23.97 12.62
C THR A 387 1.47 22.98 12.25
N LEU A 388 1.00 22.21 13.23
CA LEU A 388 -0.21 21.40 13.09
C LEU A 388 -1.44 22.29 13.24
N GLU A 389 -2.29 22.30 12.22
CA GLU A 389 -3.60 22.93 12.29
C GLU A 389 -4.57 22.07 13.12
N PHE A 390 -5.75 22.60 13.44
CA PHE A 390 -6.78 21.86 14.17
C PHE A 390 -7.12 20.51 13.47
N ASP A 391 -7.31 20.54 12.15
CA ASP A 391 -7.61 19.33 11.38
C ASP A 391 -6.44 18.33 11.35
N ASP A 392 -5.20 18.82 11.40
CA ASP A 392 -4.00 17.97 11.50
C ASP A 392 -3.99 17.20 12.84
N ILE A 393 -4.32 17.88 13.93
CA ILE A 393 -4.42 17.27 15.27
C ILE A 393 -5.49 16.19 15.25
N LEU A 394 -6.71 16.50 14.77
CA LEU A 394 -7.80 15.53 14.67
C LEU A 394 -7.41 14.33 13.79
N HIS A 395 -6.82 14.58 12.61
CA HIS A 395 -6.34 13.54 11.71
C HIS A 395 -5.35 12.61 12.39
N TYR A 396 -4.38 13.15 13.14
CA TYR A 396 -3.44 12.34 13.88
C TYR A 396 -4.11 11.48 14.95
N GLN A 397 -5.11 12.01 15.67
CA GLN A 397 -5.88 11.21 16.62
C GLN A 397 -6.63 10.05 15.93
N LYS A 398 -7.18 10.27 14.72
CA LYS A 398 -7.80 9.21 13.90
C LYS A 398 -6.80 8.12 13.54
N ILE A 399 -5.57 8.48 13.18
CA ILE A 399 -4.48 7.50 12.91
C ILE A 399 -4.27 6.61 14.13
N ILE A 400 -4.17 7.19 15.34
CA ILE A 400 -3.95 6.42 16.57
C ILE A 400 -5.11 5.45 16.83
N VAL A 401 -6.36 5.89 16.64
CA VAL A 401 -7.52 5.01 16.77
C VAL A 401 -7.48 3.90 15.74
N ALA A 402 -7.24 4.22 14.47
CA ALA A 402 -7.20 3.25 13.38
C ALA A 402 -6.17 2.14 13.67
N LEU A 403 -4.92 2.49 13.98
CA LEU A 403 -3.87 1.51 14.28
C LEU A 403 -4.20 0.64 15.50
N THR A 404 -4.79 1.23 16.54
CA THR A 404 -5.22 0.49 17.73
C THR A 404 -6.35 -0.50 17.43
N GLN A 405 -7.30 -0.11 16.57
CA GLN A 405 -8.41 -0.99 16.19
C GLN A 405 -7.96 -2.07 15.22
N THR A 406 -7.04 -1.76 14.30
CA THR A 406 -6.46 -2.75 13.38
C THR A 406 -5.84 -3.92 14.14
N ASP A 407 -5.06 -3.66 15.19
CA ASP A 407 -4.47 -4.71 16.04
C ASP A 407 -5.54 -5.65 16.66
N LYS A 408 -6.62 -5.06 17.19
CA LYS A 408 -7.76 -5.81 17.75
C LYS A 408 -8.47 -6.65 16.70
N LEU A 409 -8.70 -6.08 15.51
CA LEU A 409 -9.39 -6.77 14.41
C LEU A 409 -8.54 -7.91 13.86
N MET A 410 -7.23 -7.72 13.71
CA MET A 410 -6.29 -8.77 13.34
C MET A 410 -6.33 -9.95 14.33
N THR A 411 -6.43 -9.66 15.62
CA THR A 411 -6.61 -10.68 16.66
C THR A 411 -7.93 -11.43 16.51
N LYS A 412 -9.04 -10.75 16.21
CA LYS A 412 -10.34 -11.39 15.95
C LYS A 412 -10.30 -12.31 14.73
N ILE A 413 -9.63 -11.88 13.65
CA ILE A 413 -9.49 -12.67 12.42
C ILE A 413 -8.79 -14.00 12.71
N ASN A 414 -7.77 -14.02 13.57
CA ASN A 414 -7.08 -15.26 13.95
C ASN A 414 -7.99 -16.30 14.65
N GLY A 415 -9.14 -15.88 15.17
CA GLY A 415 -10.14 -16.78 15.74
C GLY A 415 -11.04 -17.46 14.70
N ILE A 416 -10.88 -17.17 13.42
CA ILE A 416 -11.67 -17.74 12.32
C ILE A 416 -10.77 -18.65 11.48
N ASP A 417 -11.24 -19.87 11.19
CA ASP A 417 -10.55 -20.80 10.29
C ASP A 417 -10.62 -20.24 8.85
N ILE A 418 -9.49 -19.74 8.32
CA ILE A 418 -9.38 -19.16 6.97
C ILE A 418 -9.22 -20.25 5.89
N GLU A 419 -8.74 -21.42 6.29
CA GLU A 419 -8.43 -22.53 5.38
C GLU A 419 -9.10 -23.81 5.86
N ALA A 420 -9.58 -24.62 4.92
CA ALA A 420 -10.02 -25.97 5.24
C ALA A 420 -8.80 -26.78 5.74
N LYS A 421 -8.98 -27.49 6.85
CA LYS A 421 -7.97 -28.38 7.45
C LYS A 421 -7.75 -29.64 6.62
#